data_AF-A0A0R1P4B0-F1
#
_entry.id   AF-A0A0R1P4B0-F1
#
_cell.length_a   1.000
_cell.length_b   1.000
_cell.length_c   1.000
_cell.angle_alpha   90.00
_cell.angle_beta   90.00
_cell.angle_gamma   90.00
#
_symmetry.space_group_name_H-M   'P 1'
#
loop_
_entity.id
_entity.type
_entity.pdbx_description
1 polymer ?
#
loop_
_entity_poly.entity_id
_entity_poly.type
_entity_poly.pdbx_seq_one_letter_code
_entity_poly.pdbx_strand_id
1 'polypeptide(L)'
;MADDQYQYDENGFREDLKNRDDVLHQPDADRTERQLTTLDYDQTMAFFSDQTPAKPEYSLDEKVLDQIRKDHPKINDTDIESVIKDKYQQILLARYNDAQDSNVTVAGGNSDSTTNQKS
;
A
#
# COMPACT_ATOMS: atom_id res chain seq x y z
N MET A 1 -21.03 27.65 -13.38
CA MET A 1 -20.56 26.33 -12.91
C MET A 1 -21.13 25.34 -13.90
N ALA A 2 -20.28 24.60 -14.62
CA ALA A 2 -20.78 23.57 -15.53
C ALA A 2 -21.15 22.38 -14.66
N ASP A 3 -22.42 21.95 -14.72
CA ASP A 3 -22.85 20.70 -14.11
C ASP A 3 -22.04 19.58 -14.77
N ASP A 4 -21.20 18.88 -13.99
CA ASP A 4 -20.47 17.71 -14.45
C ASP A 4 -21.48 16.62 -14.82
N GLN A 5 -21.88 16.57 -16.11
CA GLN A 5 -22.81 15.59 -16.68
C GLN A 5 -22.21 14.16 -16.77
N TYR A 6 -21.08 13.91 -16.11
CA TYR A 6 -20.41 12.62 -16.13
C TYR A 6 -21.05 11.68 -15.13
N GLN A 7 -21.40 10.49 -15.59
CA GLN A 7 -21.88 9.41 -14.73
C GLN A 7 -20.66 8.70 -14.13
N TYR A 8 -20.64 8.62 -12.81
CA TYR A 8 -19.63 7.89 -12.06
C TYR A 8 -20.27 6.63 -11.48
N ASP A 9 -19.53 5.55 -11.43
CA ASP A 9 -19.95 4.29 -10.84
C ASP A 9 -19.87 4.31 -9.32
N GLU A 10 -20.27 3.20 -8.68
CA GLU A 10 -20.22 3.02 -7.23
C GLU A 10 -18.79 3.08 -6.64
N ASN A 11 -17.76 2.95 -7.48
CA ASN A 11 -16.35 3.04 -7.13
C ASN A 11 -15.74 4.41 -7.47
N GLY A 12 -16.55 5.37 -7.94
CA GLY A 12 -16.11 6.71 -8.32
C GLY A 12 -15.40 6.79 -9.68
N PHE A 13 -15.52 5.77 -10.52
CA PHE A 13 -14.95 5.73 -11.86
C PHE A 13 -15.96 6.22 -12.93
N ARG A 14 -15.48 6.96 -13.92
CA ARG A 14 -16.32 7.49 -15.01
C ARG A 14 -16.78 6.39 -15.97
N GLU A 15 -18.09 6.21 -16.07
CA GLU A 15 -18.73 5.18 -16.90
C GLU A 15 -18.30 5.24 -18.38
N ASP A 16 -18.12 6.45 -18.93
CA ASP A 16 -17.76 6.66 -20.34
C ASP A 16 -16.33 6.23 -20.68
N LEU A 17 -15.47 6.05 -19.67
CA LEU A 17 -14.07 5.69 -19.84
C LEU A 17 -13.80 4.19 -19.62
N LYS A 18 -14.79 3.42 -19.16
CA LYS A 18 -14.63 1.99 -18.78
C LYS A 18 -14.30 1.05 -19.94
N ASN A 19 -14.77 1.38 -21.13
CA ASN A 19 -14.71 0.52 -22.31
C ASN A 19 -13.94 1.18 -23.46
N ARG A 20 -13.11 2.17 -23.15
CA ARG A 20 -12.38 2.93 -24.16
C ARG A 20 -10.99 2.33 -24.36
N ASP A 21 -10.72 1.86 -25.56
CA ASP A 21 -9.42 1.25 -25.93
C ASP A 21 -8.22 2.20 -25.75
N ASP A 22 -8.45 3.51 -25.72
CA ASP A 22 -7.43 4.54 -25.49
C ASP A 22 -7.25 4.93 -24.02
N VAL A 23 -8.03 4.33 -23.12
CA VAL A 23 -7.89 4.48 -21.68
C VAL A 23 -7.01 3.33 -21.17
N LEU A 24 -5.81 3.67 -20.69
CA LEU A 24 -5.02 2.73 -19.89
C LEU A 24 -5.78 2.48 -18.59
N HIS A 25 -6.60 1.43 -18.58
CA HIS A 25 -7.01 0.78 -17.36
C HIS A 25 -5.72 0.30 -16.70
N GLN A 26 -5.29 0.99 -15.64
CA GLN A 26 -4.28 0.40 -14.77
C GLN A 26 -4.83 -0.98 -14.41
N PRO A 27 -4.09 -2.08 -14.69
CA PRO A 27 -4.57 -3.42 -14.36
C PRO A 27 -5.06 -3.33 -12.93
N ASP A 28 -6.35 -3.61 -12.71
CA ASP A 28 -7.08 -3.39 -11.45
C ASP A 28 -6.08 -3.63 -10.34
N ALA A 29 -5.55 -2.55 -9.76
CA ALA A 29 -4.29 -2.62 -9.02
C ALA A 29 -4.49 -3.73 -8.02
N ASP A 30 -3.87 -4.90 -8.25
CA ASP A 30 -4.36 -6.16 -7.71
C ASP A 30 -4.34 -5.97 -6.21
N ARG A 31 -5.52 -5.66 -5.64
CA ARG A 31 -5.68 -5.43 -4.21
C ARG A 31 -5.78 -6.82 -3.63
N THR A 32 -4.75 -7.63 -3.87
CA THR A 32 -4.60 -8.94 -3.28
C THR A 32 -4.78 -8.69 -1.80
N GLU A 33 -5.87 -9.21 -1.23
CA GLU A 33 -6.21 -9.02 0.16
C GLU A 33 -5.00 -9.43 1.00
N ARG A 34 -4.28 -8.44 1.53
CA ARG A 34 -3.06 -8.70 2.30
C ARG A 34 -3.52 -9.28 3.64
N GLN A 35 -3.06 -10.48 3.97
CA GLN A 35 -3.24 -11.03 5.30
C GLN A 35 -2.42 -10.20 6.29
N LEU A 36 -3.09 -9.32 7.03
CA LEU A 36 -2.46 -8.49 8.04
C LEU A 36 -2.31 -9.26 9.35
N THR A 37 -1.14 -9.12 9.97
CA THR A 37 -0.85 -9.61 11.31
C THR A 37 -0.98 -8.46 12.29
N THR A 38 -1.99 -8.53 13.16
CA THR A 38 -2.17 -7.59 14.27
C THR A 38 -1.14 -7.89 15.35
N LEU A 39 -0.34 -6.88 15.71
CA LEU A 39 0.66 -6.99 16.78
C LEU A 39 -0.01 -6.94 18.16
N ASP A 40 0.43 -7.81 19.06
CA ASP A 40 0.06 -7.72 20.48
C ASP A 40 0.83 -6.60 21.21
N TYR A 41 0.61 -6.46 22.52
CA TYR A 41 1.23 -5.41 23.33
C TYR A 41 2.76 -5.48 23.33
N ASP A 42 3.33 -6.66 23.61
CA ASP A 42 4.78 -6.84 23.71
C ASP A 42 5.45 -6.67 22.35
N GLN A 43 4.82 -7.18 21.29
CA GLN A 43 5.26 -7.01 19.91
C GLN A 43 5.22 -5.55 19.47
N THR A 44 4.17 -4.81 19.84
CA THR A 44 4.05 -3.38 19.53
C THR A 44 5.12 -2.57 20.28
N MET A 45 5.39 -2.89 21.54
CA MET A 45 6.45 -2.24 22.32
C MET A 45 7.84 -2.54 21.77
N ALA A 46 8.11 -3.78 21.36
CA ALA A 46 9.37 -4.15 20.71
C ALA A 46 9.55 -3.41 19.37
N PHE A 47 8.47 -3.24 18.61
CA PHE A 47 8.47 -2.48 17.36
C PHE A 47 8.73 -0.98 17.58
N PHE A 48 8.13 -0.39 18.61
CA PHE A 48 8.35 1.01 18.98
C PHE A 48 9.76 1.27 19.53
N SER A 49 10.40 0.25 20.09
CA SER A 49 11.76 0.32 20.62
C SER A 49 12.84 -0.03 19.58
N ASP A 50 12.49 -0.09 18.28
CA ASP A 50 13.38 -0.46 17.16
C ASP A 50 14.00 -1.87 17.26
N GLN A 51 13.46 -2.73 18.11
CA GLN A 51 13.94 -4.11 18.25
C GLN A 51 13.44 -5.01 17.11
N THR A 52 12.33 -4.62 16.50
CA THR A 52 11.69 -5.35 15.39
C THR A 52 11.63 -4.44 14.16
N PRO A 53 12.03 -4.92 12.96
CA PRO A 53 11.91 -4.14 11.73
C PRO A 53 10.45 -4.03 11.28
N ALA A 54 10.12 -2.95 10.56
CA ALA A 54 8.80 -2.77 9.95
C ALA A 54 8.57 -3.81 8.84
N LYS A 55 7.38 -4.40 8.83
CA LYS A 55 6.97 -5.36 7.81
C LYS A 55 5.66 -4.94 7.15
N PRO A 56 5.46 -5.25 5.85
CA PRO A 56 4.27 -4.85 5.14
C PRO A 56 2.98 -5.47 5.70
N GLU A 57 3.06 -6.65 6.30
CA GLU A 57 1.93 -7.35 6.90
C GLU A 57 1.53 -6.83 8.30
N TYR A 58 2.30 -5.96 8.93
CA TYR A 58 1.98 -5.51 10.29
C TYR A 58 0.77 -4.59 10.32
N SER A 59 -0.06 -4.78 11.36
CA SER A 59 -1.16 -3.91 11.73
C SER A 59 -1.09 -3.61 13.23
N LEU A 60 -1.37 -2.37 13.60
CA LEU A 60 -1.40 -1.93 15.00
C LEU A 60 -2.86 -1.85 15.45
N ASP A 61 -3.19 -2.49 16.56
CA ASP A 61 -4.53 -2.49 17.14
C ASP A 61 -4.75 -1.27 18.04
N GLU A 62 -5.85 -0.53 17.83
CA GLU A 62 -6.12 0.69 18.60
C GLU A 62 -6.29 0.44 20.10
N LYS A 63 -6.79 -0.72 20.54
CA LYS A 63 -6.90 -1.01 21.99
C LYS A 63 -5.52 -1.22 22.60
N VAL A 64 -4.62 -1.85 21.87
CA VAL A 64 -3.21 -2.01 22.27
C VAL A 64 -2.53 -0.63 22.31
N LEU A 65 -2.74 0.20 21.29
CA LEU A 65 -2.19 1.57 21.27
C LEU A 65 -2.73 2.41 22.42
N ASP A 66 -4.03 2.34 22.72
CA ASP A 66 -4.65 3.03 23.85
C ASP A 66 -4.07 2.60 25.19
N GLN A 67 -3.72 1.33 25.33
CA GLN A 67 -3.05 0.83 26.53
C GLN A 67 -1.62 1.37 26.62
N ILE A 68 -0.85 1.30 25.52
CA ILE A 68 0.52 1.81 25.47
C ILE A 68 0.57 3.33 25.71
N ARG A 69 -0.36 4.11 25.17
CA ARG A 69 -0.48 5.55 25.42
C ARG A 69 -0.61 5.88 26.91
N LYS A 70 -1.31 5.03 27.67
CA LYS A 70 -1.50 5.19 29.12
C LYS A 70 -0.26 4.77 29.92
N ASP A 71 0.34 3.64 29.55
CA ASP A 71 1.44 3.04 30.31
C ASP A 71 2.78 3.73 29.98
N HIS A 72 2.94 4.17 28.74
CA HIS A 72 4.15 4.76 28.17
C HIS A 72 3.81 6.00 27.33
N PRO A 73 3.49 7.15 27.95
CA PRO A 73 3.26 8.40 27.22
C PRO A 73 4.51 8.89 26.47
N LYS A 74 5.69 8.33 26.78
CA LYS A 74 6.94 8.58 26.06
C LYS A 74 7.74 7.28 25.90
N ILE A 75 8.47 7.19 24.79
CA ILE A 75 9.45 6.15 24.50
C ILE A 75 10.74 6.83 24.07
N ASN A 76 11.87 6.54 24.73
CA ASN A 76 13.18 7.14 24.44
C ASN A 76 13.13 8.67 24.31
N ASP A 77 12.55 9.34 25.33
CA ASP A 77 12.30 10.79 25.40
C ASP A 77 11.38 11.39 24.32
N THR A 78 10.88 10.56 23.41
CA THR A 78 9.98 10.95 22.32
C THR A 78 8.53 10.72 22.74
N ASP A 79 7.65 11.66 22.38
CA ASP A 79 6.21 11.54 22.60
C ASP A 79 5.63 10.32 21.88
N ILE A 80 4.80 9.54 22.57
CA ILE A 80 4.27 8.28 22.05
C ILE A 80 3.50 8.46 20.74
N GLU A 81 2.76 9.56 20.58
CA GLU A 81 2.04 9.86 19.35
C GLU A 81 2.98 10.08 18.15
N SER A 82 4.13 10.71 18.40
CA SER A 82 5.16 10.86 17.36
C SER A 82 5.75 9.51 16.96
N VAL A 83 5.99 8.62 17.93
CA VAL A 83 6.50 7.27 17.69
C VAL A 83 5.48 6.43 16.90
N ILE A 84 4.21 6.44 17.31
CA ILE A 84 3.11 5.74 16.61
C ILE A 84 3.05 6.20 15.16
N LYS A 85 3.06 7.52 14.91
CA LYS A 85 2.98 8.08 13.56
C LYS A 85 4.16 7.66 12.69
N ASP A 86 5.38 7.76 13.21
CA ASP A 86 6.59 7.34 12.49
C ASP A 86 6.53 5.85 12.12
N LYS A 87 6.12 5.02 13.08
CA LYS A 87 6.01 3.56 12.89
C LYS A 87 4.95 3.16 11.88
N TYR A 88 3.81 3.84 11.85
CA TYR A 88 2.82 3.68 10.77
C TYR A 88 3.39 4.05 9.40
N GLN A 89 4.16 5.14 9.30
CA GLN A 89 4.80 5.54 8.05
C GLN A 89 5.83 4.50 7.58
N GLN A 90 6.60 3.91 8.49
CA GLN A 90 7.53 2.82 8.16
C GLN A 90 6.79 1.60 7.58
N ILE A 91 5.65 1.20 8.15
CA ILE A 91 4.82 0.10 7.61
C ILE A 91 4.30 0.45 6.20
N LEU A 92 3.81 1.68 6.00
CA LEU A 92 3.30 2.11 4.69
C LEU A 92 4.40 2.12 3.61
N LEU A 93 5.60 2.58 3.96
CA LEU A 93 6.75 2.55 3.06
C LEU A 93 7.16 1.11 2.73
N ALA A 94 7.16 0.21 3.71
CA ALA A 94 7.44 -1.20 3.48
C ALA A 94 6.44 -1.82 2.50
N ARG A 95 5.14 -1.51 2.64
CA ARG A 95 4.08 -1.96 1.71
C ARG A 95 4.27 -1.42 0.30
N TYR A 96 4.65 -0.15 0.19
CA TYR A 96 4.90 0.48 -1.11
C TYR A 96 6.08 -0.17 -1.83
N ASN A 97 7.20 -0.38 -1.13
CA ASN A 97 8.39 -1.02 -1.70
C ASN A 97 8.10 -2.47 -2.13
N ASP A 98 7.41 -3.24 -1.27
CA ASP A 98 6.98 -4.60 -1.56
C ASP A 98 6.07 -4.67 -2.81
N ALA A 99 5.13 -3.72 -2.94
CA ALA A 99 4.30 -3.62 -4.14
C ALA A 99 5.13 -3.31 -5.41
N GLN A 100 6.16 -2.46 -5.32
CA GLN A 100 7.06 -2.17 -6.45
C GLN A 100 7.90 -3.39 -6.84
N ASP A 101 8.45 -4.11 -5.86
CA ASP A 101 9.24 -5.31 -6.10
C ASP A 101 8.40 -6.43 -6.75
N SER A 102 7.12 -6.54 -6.37
CA SER A 102 6.18 -7.46 -6.99
C SER A 102 5.68 -7.00 -8.37
N ASN A 103 5.87 -5.73 -8.73
CA ASN A 103 5.38 -5.17 -9.98
C ASN A 103 6.36 -5.53 -11.11
N VAL A 104 6.21 -6.75 -11.64
CA VAL A 104 6.94 -7.15 -12.85
C VAL A 104 6.44 -6.28 -13.99
N THR A 105 7.29 -5.35 -14.46
CA THR A 105 7.05 -4.71 -15.76
C THR A 105 7.12 -5.83 -16.79
N VAL A 106 5.98 -6.26 -17.31
CA VAL A 106 5.95 -7.05 -18.54
C VAL A 106 6.52 -6.12 -19.60
N ALA A 107 7.84 -6.19 -19.82
CA ALA A 107 8.43 -5.61 -21.00
C ALA A 107 7.71 -6.28 -22.15
N GLY A 108 6.82 -5.54 -22.81
CA GLY A 108 6.16 -5.98 -24.03
C GLY A 108 7.28 -6.37 -24.98
N GLY A 109 7.55 -7.69 -25.05
CA GLY A 109 8.49 -8.25 -25.98
C GLY A 109 7.98 -7.85 -27.35
N ASN A 110 8.62 -6.84 -27.92
CA ASN A 110 8.46 -6.49 -29.31
C ASN A 110 8.85 -7.76 -30.08
N SER A 111 7.84 -8.51 -30.48
CA SER A 111 7.98 -9.71 -31.28
C SER A 111 8.34 -9.20 -32.67
N ASP A 112 9.61 -8.85 -32.87
CA ASP A 112 10.19 -8.58 -34.18
C ASP A 112 10.05 -9.85 -35.02
N SER A 113 8.90 -9.96 -35.70
CA SER A 113 8.72 -10.88 -36.81
C SER A 113 9.41 -10.25 -38.02
N THR A 114 10.74 -10.29 -38.04
CA THR A 114 11.50 -10.09 -39.27
C THR A 114 11.40 -11.38 -40.09
N THR A 115 10.44 -11.38 -41.01
CA THR A 115 10.36 -12.33 -42.12
C THR A 115 11.69 -12.35 -42.86
N ASN A 116 12.46 -13.42 -42.65
CA ASN A 116 13.70 -13.62 -43.39
C ASN A 116 13.35 -14.11 -44.81
N GLN A 117 13.74 -13.30 -45.79
CA GLN A 117 13.65 -13.60 -47.21
C GLN A 117 14.43 -14.89 -47.55
N LYS A 118 13.88 -15.71 -48.44
CA LYS A 118 14.69 -16.52 -49.35
C LYS A 118 14.07 -16.45 -50.74
N SER A 119 14.80 -15.78 -51.63
CA SER A 119 14.70 -15.91 -53.10
C SER A 119 15.24 -17.26 -53.56
#